data_AF-A0AAQ3TQ62-F1
#
_entry.id   AF-A0AAQ3TQ62-F1
#
_cell.length_a   1.000
_cell.length_b   1.000
_cell.length_c   1.000
_cell.angle_alpha   90.00
_cell.angle_beta   90.00
_cell.angle_gamma   90.00
#
_symmetry.space_group_name_H-M   'P 1'
#
loop_
_entity.id
_entity.type
_entity.pdbx_description
1 polymer ?
#
loop_
_entity_poly.entity_id
_entity_poly.type
_entity_poly.pdbx_seq_one_letter_code
_entity_poly.pdbx_strand_id
1 'polypeptide(L)'
;MGKIDKLKQPNYPTWRKDIDMMFTLTNMDFALLYDKPTEPASGEARYDDKMLHYSIEKRKWKISNTKCLKIIRHLIDDSIEGSIPECATAKELLDRLKSQFTGSSKAYASTLVDDFTTRGHYKKECPDWLRSLIPKDLKDKDKGLQTKEDAEKGQKKR
;
A
#
# COMPACT_ATOMS: atom_id res chain seq x y z
N MET A 1 11.46 21.92 5.79
CA MET A 1 10.64 20.70 5.78
C MET A 1 10.02 20.54 7.15
N GLY A 2 8.71 20.31 7.25
CA GLY A 2 8.02 20.16 8.53
C GLY A 2 8.33 18.82 9.20
N LYS A 3 7.84 18.63 10.44
CA LYS A 3 7.88 17.33 11.12
C LYS A 3 7.06 16.32 10.32
N ILE A 4 7.64 15.14 10.08
CA ILE A 4 6.91 14.00 9.49
C ILE A 4 6.33 13.20 10.64
N ASP A 5 5.02 12.97 10.61
CA ASP A 5 4.35 12.14 11.61
C ASP A 5 4.69 10.66 11.41
N LYS A 6 4.67 9.87 12.49
CA LYS A 6 4.80 8.41 12.37
C LYS A 6 3.64 7.83 11.54
N LEU A 7 3.92 6.75 10.81
CA LEU A 7 2.95 6.03 10.00
C LEU A 7 1.90 5.38 10.90
N LYS A 8 0.64 5.65 10.60
CA LYS A 8 -0.56 5.08 11.21
C LYS A 8 -1.52 4.69 10.09
N GLN A 9 -2.48 3.80 10.36
CA GLN A 9 -3.43 3.34 9.34
C GLN A 9 -4.06 4.45 8.47
N PRO A 10 -4.58 5.56 9.01
CA PRO A 10 -5.28 6.55 8.19
C PRO A 10 -4.35 7.52 7.44
N ASN A 11 -3.06 7.63 7.79
CA ASN A 11 -2.19 8.68 7.24
C ASN A 11 -1.21 8.20 6.15
N TYR A 12 -1.27 6.92 5.73
CA TYR A 12 -0.34 6.35 4.75
C TYR A 12 -0.14 7.21 3.48
N PRO A 13 -1.19 7.73 2.80
CA PRO A 13 -0.99 8.52 1.58
C PRO A 13 -0.17 9.80 1.81
N THR A 14 -0.46 10.53 2.89
CA THR A 14 0.27 11.76 3.24
C THR A 14 1.68 11.44 3.71
N TRP A 15 1.82 10.46 4.61
CA TRP A 15 3.11 9.98 5.10
C TRP A 15 4.05 9.56 3.96
N ARG A 16 3.51 8.84 2.96
CA ARG A 16 4.29 8.39 1.81
C ARG A 16 4.80 9.58 1.00
N LYS A 17 3.95 10.57 0.75
CA LYS A 17 4.31 11.79 0.02
C LYS A 17 5.42 12.57 0.74
N ASP A 18 5.33 12.69 2.05
CA ASP A 18 6.33 13.41 2.86
C ASP A 18 7.68 12.69 2.88
N ILE A 19 7.68 11.36 2.95
CA ILE A 19 8.90 10.55 2.84
C ILE A 19 9.53 10.66 1.46
N ASP A 20 8.74 10.51 0.39
CA ASP A 20 9.25 10.60 -0.98
C ASP A 20 9.88 12.00 -1.20
N MET A 21 9.21 13.08 -0.76
CA MET A 21 9.76 14.43 -0.82
C MET A 21 11.08 14.56 -0.03
N MET A 22 11.17 13.96 1.15
CA MET A 22 12.37 14.04 1.99
C MET A 22 13.54 13.36 1.31
N PHE A 23 13.34 12.16 0.77
CA PHE A 23 14.40 11.41 0.11
C PHE A 23 14.88 12.11 -1.15
N THR A 24 13.98 12.69 -1.95
CA THR A 24 14.35 13.48 -3.12
C THR A 24 15.13 14.73 -2.73
N LEU A 25 14.66 15.52 -1.75
CA LEU A 25 15.32 16.77 -1.33
C LEU A 25 16.69 16.54 -0.67
N THR A 26 16.92 15.34 -0.13
CA THR A 26 18.18 14.98 0.53
C THR A 26 19.07 14.08 -0.33
N ASN A 27 18.68 13.83 -1.59
CA ASN A 27 19.37 12.94 -2.54
C ASN A 27 19.66 11.56 -1.93
N MET A 28 18.72 11.02 -1.15
CA MET A 28 18.82 9.70 -0.52
C MET A 28 18.07 8.62 -1.27
N ASP A 29 17.33 8.97 -2.32
CA ASP A 29 16.43 8.11 -3.10
C ASP A 29 17.13 7.22 -4.15
N PHE A 30 18.46 7.26 -4.28
CA PHE A 30 19.19 6.50 -5.30
C PHE A 30 18.83 4.99 -5.34
N ALA A 31 18.76 4.33 -4.18
CA ALA A 31 18.40 2.91 -4.09
C ALA A 31 16.90 2.63 -4.25
N LEU A 32 16.07 3.68 -4.21
CA LEU A 32 14.64 3.59 -4.52
C LEU A 32 14.40 3.72 -6.04
N LEU A 33 15.22 4.51 -6.72
CA LEU A 33 15.14 4.77 -8.16
C LEU A 33 15.83 3.71 -9.01
N TYR A 34 16.97 3.19 -8.55
CA TYR A 34 17.81 2.27 -9.31
C TYR A 34 17.90 0.91 -8.63
N ASP A 35 17.91 -0.14 -9.43
CA ASP A 35 18.15 -1.49 -8.93
C ASP A 35 19.59 -1.66 -8.44
N LYS A 36 19.80 -2.66 -7.59
CA LYS A 36 21.12 -2.96 -7.05
C LYS A 36 22.09 -3.25 -8.20
N PRO A 37 23.25 -2.56 -8.28
CA PRO A 37 24.22 -2.80 -9.33
C PRO A 37 24.67 -4.26 -9.38
N THR A 38 24.83 -4.78 -10.59
CA THR A 38 25.32 -6.14 -10.87
C THR A 38 26.82 -6.12 -11.09
N GLU A 39 27.52 -7.09 -10.51
CA GLU A 39 28.97 -7.22 -10.65
C GLU A 39 29.31 -7.64 -12.10
N PRO A 40 30.30 -6.99 -12.75
CA PRO A 40 30.72 -7.38 -14.10
C PRO A 40 31.32 -8.78 -14.09
N ALA A 41 31.11 -9.55 -15.16
CA ALA A 41 31.70 -10.88 -15.28
C ALA A 41 33.21 -10.78 -15.54
N SER A 42 33.96 -11.71 -14.95
CA SER A 42 35.41 -11.80 -15.16
C SER A 42 35.73 -12.00 -16.64
N GLY A 43 36.72 -11.27 -17.16
CA GLY A 43 37.16 -11.37 -18.55
C GLY A 43 36.35 -10.54 -19.55
N GLU A 44 35.37 -9.75 -19.10
CA GLU A 44 34.69 -8.80 -19.98
C GLU A 44 35.64 -7.71 -20.53
N ALA A 45 35.34 -7.21 -21.74
CA ALA A 45 36.06 -6.07 -22.29
C ALA A 45 35.95 -4.85 -21.36
N ARG A 46 37.09 -4.17 -21.13
CA ARG A 46 37.21 -3.05 -20.18
C ARG A 46 36.77 -3.41 -18.76
N TYR A 47 37.06 -4.64 -18.32
CA TYR A 47 36.71 -5.14 -16.99
C TYR A 47 37.08 -4.16 -15.87
N ASP A 48 38.29 -3.60 -15.89
CA ASP A 48 38.75 -2.68 -14.84
C ASP A 48 37.89 -1.40 -14.77
N ASP A 49 37.56 -0.80 -15.91
CA ASP A 49 36.67 0.38 -15.99
C ASP A 49 35.27 0.05 -15.46
N LYS A 50 34.72 -1.10 -15.87
CA LYS A 50 33.40 -1.57 -15.43
C LYS A 50 33.39 -1.85 -13.94
N MET A 51 34.45 -2.46 -13.41
CA MET A 51 34.58 -2.78 -12.00
C MET A 51 34.70 -1.51 -11.16
N LEU A 52 35.44 -0.51 -11.64
CA LEU A 52 35.49 0.81 -11.02
C LEU A 52 34.10 1.45 -10.95
N HIS A 53 33.38 1.50 -12.07
CA HIS A 53 32.01 2.04 -12.13
C HIS A 53 31.06 1.30 -11.17
N TYR A 54 31.07 -0.03 -11.24
CA TYR A 54 30.30 -0.90 -10.35
C TYR A 54 30.59 -0.60 -8.87
N SER A 55 31.85 -0.45 -8.48
CA SER A 55 32.22 -0.20 -7.08
C SER A 55 31.66 1.13 -6.56
N ILE A 56 31.66 2.16 -7.41
CA ILE A 56 31.13 3.50 -7.10
C ILE A 56 29.62 3.43 -6.94
N GLU A 57 28.92 2.83 -7.90
CA GLU A 57 27.46 2.70 -7.85
C GLU A 57 27.01 1.82 -6.70
N LYS A 58 27.66 0.67 -6.46
CA LYS A 58 27.37 -0.23 -5.35
C LYS A 58 27.50 0.48 -4.02
N ARG A 59 28.53 1.31 -3.84
CA ARG A 59 28.71 2.11 -2.61
C ARG A 59 27.59 3.15 -2.46
N LYS A 60 27.28 3.92 -3.51
CA LYS A 60 26.18 4.90 -3.51
C LYS A 60 24.85 4.24 -3.17
N TRP A 61 24.52 3.14 -3.84
CA TRP A 61 23.31 2.36 -3.62
C TRP A 61 23.23 1.82 -2.19
N LYS A 62 24.29 1.21 -1.65
CA LYS A 62 24.29 0.69 -0.27
C LYS A 62 24.05 1.78 0.76
N ILE A 63 24.67 2.94 0.60
CA ILE A 63 24.52 4.08 1.53
C ILE A 63 23.07 4.59 1.48
N SER A 64 22.54 4.80 0.28
CA SER A 64 21.15 5.23 0.08
C SER A 64 20.16 4.23 0.67
N ASN A 65 20.28 2.93 0.34
CA ASN A 65 19.41 1.87 0.85
C ASN A 65 19.41 1.82 2.39
N THR A 66 20.59 1.89 3.00
CA THR A 66 20.74 1.85 4.46
C THR A 66 20.08 3.07 5.13
N LYS A 67 20.27 4.27 4.57
CA LYS A 67 19.66 5.51 5.08
C LYS A 67 18.13 5.45 4.98
N CYS A 68 17.61 5.10 3.80
CA CYS A 68 16.16 4.98 3.60
C CYS A 68 15.55 3.96 4.55
N LEU A 69 16.14 2.76 4.71
CA LEU A 69 15.65 1.75 5.65
C LEU A 69 15.54 2.29 7.08
N LYS A 70 16.59 2.92 7.60
CA LYS A 70 16.60 3.47 8.96
C LYS A 70 15.54 4.55 9.15
N ILE A 71 15.41 5.46 8.18
CA ILE A 71 14.44 6.56 8.23
C ILE A 71 13.02 6.01 8.18
N ILE A 72 12.72 5.12 7.23
CA ILE A 72 11.40 4.50 7.10
C ILE A 72 11.01 3.80 8.41
N ARG A 73 11.88 2.92 8.94
CA ARG A 73 11.63 2.22 10.21
C ARG A 73 11.36 3.18 11.37
N HIS A 74 12.18 4.22 11.51
CA HIS A 74 11.98 5.23 12.55
C HIS A 74 10.64 5.98 12.44
N LEU A 75 10.15 6.15 11.21
CA LEU A 75 8.90 6.84 10.91
C LEU A 75 7.70 5.90 10.88
N ILE A 76 7.82 4.65 11.31
CA ILE A 76 6.70 3.72 11.48
C ILE A 76 6.33 3.66 12.96
N ASP A 77 5.03 3.50 13.24
CA ASP A 77 4.57 3.19 14.59
C ASP A 77 4.95 1.74 14.97
N ASP A 78 5.43 1.55 16.19
CA ASP A 78 6.00 0.29 16.66
C ASP A 78 5.00 -0.89 16.51
N SER A 79 3.69 -0.62 16.60
CA SER A 79 2.63 -1.62 16.36
C SER A 79 2.60 -2.15 14.91
N ILE A 80 2.94 -1.30 13.95
CA ILE A 80 3.04 -1.66 12.54
C ILE A 80 4.41 -2.32 12.29
N GLU A 81 5.49 -1.79 12.85
CA GLU A 81 6.84 -2.33 12.64
C GLU A 81 6.93 -3.81 13.08
N GLY A 82 6.34 -4.17 14.23
CA GLY A 82 6.32 -5.55 14.71
C GLY A 82 5.55 -6.53 13.80
N SER A 83 4.72 -6.03 12.89
CA SER A 83 3.96 -6.84 11.93
C SER A 83 4.67 -7.05 10.58
N ILE A 84 5.78 -6.34 10.35
CA ILE A 84 6.49 -6.38 9.07
C ILE A 84 7.69 -7.33 9.19
N PRO A 85 7.81 -8.35 8.32
CA PRO A 85 9.00 -9.20 8.25
C PRO A 85 10.26 -8.40 7.92
N GLU A 86 11.43 -8.96 8.26
CA GLU A 86 12.70 -8.32 7.95
C GLU A 86 12.88 -8.11 6.44
N CYS A 87 13.18 -6.88 6.03
CA CYS A 87 13.35 -6.48 4.64
C CYS A 87 14.82 -6.13 4.37
N ALA A 88 15.39 -6.66 3.29
CA ALA A 88 16.80 -6.42 2.94
C ALA A 88 16.98 -5.05 2.27
N THR A 89 15.93 -4.54 1.63
CA THR A 89 15.97 -3.27 0.89
C THR A 89 14.86 -2.30 1.30
N ALA A 90 15.14 -1.01 1.18
CA ALA A 90 14.15 0.04 1.44
C ALA A 90 12.94 -0.06 0.49
N LYS A 91 13.19 -0.47 -0.76
CA LYS A 91 12.16 -0.70 -1.78
C LYS A 91 11.22 -1.83 -1.35
N GLU A 92 11.76 -2.97 -0.91
CA GLU A 92 10.97 -4.07 -0.32
C GLU A 92 10.12 -3.60 0.86
N LEU A 93 10.71 -2.84 1.79
CA LEU A 93 9.97 -2.33 2.95
C LEU A 93 8.80 -1.42 2.53
N LEU A 94 9.03 -0.49 1.60
CA LEU A 94 7.97 0.38 1.07
C LEU A 94 6.87 -0.40 0.33
N ASP A 95 7.23 -1.45 -0.40
CA ASP A 95 6.26 -2.30 -1.09
C ASP A 95 5.42 -3.11 -0.10
N ARG A 96 6.03 -3.65 0.96
CA ARG A 96 5.32 -4.35 2.04
C ARG A 96 4.34 -3.43 2.75
N LEU A 97 4.76 -2.21 3.08
CA LEU A 97 3.89 -1.19 3.65
C LEU A 97 2.74 -0.86 2.70
N LYS A 98 3.03 -0.63 1.41
CA LYS A 98 1.98 -0.38 0.42
C LYS A 98 0.96 -1.53 0.40
N SER A 99 1.43 -2.78 0.39
CA SER A 99 0.57 -3.96 0.40
C SER A 99 -0.25 -4.10 1.68
N GLN A 100 0.32 -3.83 2.85
CA GLN A 100 -0.40 -3.91 4.12
C GLN A 100 -1.55 -2.90 4.18
N PHE A 101 -1.31 -1.66 3.75
CA PHE A 101 -2.32 -0.60 3.85
C PHE A 101 -3.35 -0.63 2.71
N THR A 102 -2.97 -1.11 1.53
CA THR A 102 -3.92 -1.37 0.43
C THR A 102 -4.73 -2.64 0.65
N GLY A 103 -4.11 -3.71 1.15
CA GLY A 103 -4.75 -4.98 1.48
C GLY A 103 -5.70 -4.89 2.68
N SER A 104 -5.28 -4.21 3.76
CA SER A 104 -6.12 -4.01 4.94
C SER A 104 -7.35 -3.15 4.62
N SER A 105 -7.22 -2.14 3.75
CA SER A 105 -8.36 -1.35 3.29
C SER A 105 -9.40 -2.22 2.57
N LYS A 106 -8.97 -3.15 1.71
CA LYS A 106 -9.89 -4.07 1.02
C LYS A 106 -10.53 -5.07 1.99
N ALA A 107 -9.77 -5.62 2.93
CA ALA A 107 -10.29 -6.55 3.93
C ALA A 107 -11.31 -5.84 4.84
N TYR A 108 -10.98 -4.66 5.35
CA TYR A 108 -11.87 -3.85 6.19
C TYR A 108 -13.13 -3.43 5.44
N ALA A 109 -13.01 -2.98 4.18
CA ALA A 109 -14.17 -2.70 3.34
C ALA A 109 -15.04 -3.95 3.14
N SER A 110 -14.43 -5.13 2.96
CA SER A 110 -15.17 -6.40 2.83
C SER A 110 -15.89 -6.76 4.12
N THR A 111 -15.23 -6.66 5.28
CA THR A 111 -15.86 -6.90 6.59
C THR A 111 -17.01 -5.94 6.85
N LEU A 112 -16.87 -4.66 6.49
CA LEU A 112 -17.96 -3.70 6.57
C LEU A 112 -19.11 -4.08 5.65
N VAL A 113 -18.83 -4.44 4.38
CA VAL A 113 -19.87 -4.91 3.44
C VAL A 113 -20.58 -6.15 3.98
N ASP A 114 -19.84 -7.12 4.52
CA ASP A 114 -20.40 -8.33 5.13
C ASP A 114 -21.26 -7.99 6.36
N ASP A 115 -20.83 -7.07 7.22
CA ASP A 115 -21.61 -6.63 8.38
C ASP A 115 -22.90 -5.90 7.95
N PHE A 116 -22.82 -5.02 6.93
CA PHE A 116 -24.00 -4.31 6.39
C PHE A 116 -24.98 -5.26 5.68
N THR A 117 -24.48 -6.25 4.95
CA THR A 117 -25.30 -7.25 4.26
C THR A 117 -25.93 -8.25 5.22
N THR A 118 -25.18 -8.69 6.25
CA THR A 118 -25.68 -9.61 7.27
C THR A 118 -26.73 -8.96 8.18
N ARG A 119 -26.57 -7.67 8.50
CA ARG A 119 -27.51 -6.93 9.36
C ARG A 119 -28.69 -6.29 8.61
N GLY A 120 -28.80 -6.46 7.29
CA GLY A 120 -29.93 -5.94 6.49
C GLY A 120 -30.02 -4.41 6.42
N HIS A 121 -28.99 -3.67 6.82
CA HIS A 121 -29.00 -2.20 6.89
C HIS A 121 -28.51 -1.55 5.58
N TYR A 122 -28.93 -2.09 4.44
CA TYR A 122 -28.48 -1.60 3.16
C TYR A 122 -29.42 -0.52 2.58
N LYS A 123 -29.45 0.67 3.19
CA LYS A 123 -29.90 1.89 2.47
C LYS A 123 -29.71 3.22 3.18
N LYS A 124 -29.87 3.32 4.51
CA LYS A 124 -29.92 4.63 5.17
C LYS A 124 -28.59 5.16 5.70
N GLU A 125 -27.66 4.27 6.05
CA GLU A 125 -26.40 4.66 6.72
C GLU A 125 -25.12 4.23 5.98
N CYS A 126 -25.23 3.56 4.83
CA CYS A 126 -24.06 3.13 4.07
C CYS A 126 -23.42 4.33 3.34
N PRO A 127 -22.19 4.75 3.70
CA PRO A 127 -21.53 5.91 3.10
C PRO A 127 -21.26 5.75 1.60
N ASP A 128 -21.32 6.84 0.84
CA ASP A 128 -21.20 6.80 -0.63
C ASP A 128 -19.89 6.18 -1.12
N TRP A 129 -18.79 6.39 -0.41
CA TRP A 129 -17.50 5.79 -0.75
C TRP A 129 -17.53 4.25 -0.65
N LEU A 130 -18.31 3.68 0.28
CA LEU A 130 -18.46 2.23 0.46
C LEU A 130 -19.36 1.61 -0.61
N ARG A 131 -20.40 2.32 -1.09
CA ARG A 131 -21.28 1.87 -2.19
C ARG A 131 -20.53 1.62 -3.50
N SER A 132 -19.45 2.38 -3.73
CA SER A 132 -18.61 2.27 -4.93
C SER A 132 -17.80 0.97 -4.97
N LEU A 133 -17.55 0.35 -3.82
CA LEU A 133 -16.69 -0.84 -3.67
C LEU A 133 -17.46 -2.16 -3.69
N ILE A 134 -18.80 -2.11 -3.76
CA ILE A 134 -19.63 -3.31 -3.72
C ILE A 134 -19.77 -3.94 -5.10
N PRO A 135 -19.51 -5.25 -5.22
CA PRO A 135 -19.66 -6.01 -6.46
C PRO A 135 -21.05 -5.85 -7.11
N LYS A 136 -21.11 -5.73 -8.44
CA LYS A 136 -22.35 -5.45 -9.19
C LYS A 136 -23.38 -6.59 -9.08
N ASP A 137 -22.91 -7.82 -9.03
CA ASP A 137 -23.69 -9.05 -8.91
C ASP A 137 -24.49 -9.14 -7.59
N LEU A 138 -23.99 -8.54 -6.51
CA LEU A 138 -24.72 -8.42 -5.25
C LEU A 138 -25.83 -7.36 -5.33
N LYS A 139 -25.61 -6.26 -6.06
CA LYS A 139 -26.63 -5.22 -6.30
C LYS A 139 -27.81 -5.75 -7.12
N ASP A 140 -27.56 -6.71 -7.99
CA ASP A 140 -28.59 -7.31 -8.85
C ASP A 140 -29.40 -8.41 -8.14
N LYS A 141 -28.78 -9.18 -7.22
CA LYS A 141 -29.52 -10.09 -6.31
C LYS A 141 -30.53 -9.34 -5.44
N ASP A 142 -30.18 -8.13 -5.00
CA ASP A 142 -31.03 -7.26 -4.16
C ASP A 142 -32.27 -6.74 -4.89
N LYS A 143 -32.13 -6.35 -6.16
CA LYS A 143 -33.29 -5.97 -7.01
C LYS A 143 -34.26 -7.14 -7.19
N GLY A 144 -33.73 -8.36 -7.26
CA GLY A 144 -34.52 -9.58 -7.35
C GLY A 144 -35.29 -9.92 -6.08
N LEU A 145 -34.78 -9.58 -4.89
CA LEU A 145 -35.52 -9.75 -3.62
C LEU A 145 -36.59 -8.67 -3.43
N GLN A 146 -36.26 -7.40 -3.73
CA GLN A 146 -37.21 -6.29 -3.58
C GLN A 146 -38.43 -6.46 -4.50
N THR A 147 -38.22 -6.87 -5.75
CA THR A 147 -39.31 -7.14 -6.70
C THR A 147 -40.21 -8.30 -6.28
N LYS A 148 -39.68 -9.29 -5.55
CA LYS A 148 -40.47 -10.40 -5.00
C LYS A 148 -41.30 -9.96 -3.78
N GLU A 149 -40.71 -9.17 -2.86
CA GLU A 149 -41.44 -8.64 -1.71
C GLU A 149 -42.56 -7.65 -2.11
N ASP A 150 -42.31 -6.84 -3.15
CA ASP A 150 -43.31 -5.89 -3.66
C ASP A 150 -44.46 -6.61 -4.40
N ALA A 151 -44.17 -7.73 -5.08
CA ALA A 151 -45.18 -8.59 -5.70
C ALA A 151 -46.06 -9.32 -4.67
N GLU A 152 -45.48 -9.82 -3.57
CA GLU A 152 -46.25 -10.45 -2.48
C GLU A 152 -47.12 -9.44 -1.71
N LYS A 153 -46.64 -8.20 -1.52
CA LYS A 153 -47.43 -7.11 -0.89
C LYS A 153 -48.58 -6.62 -1.78
N GLY A 154 -48.44 -6.71 -3.11
CA GLY A 154 -49.49 -6.38 -4.08
C GLY A 154 -50.62 -7.42 -4.12
N GLN A 155 -50.33 -8.70 -3.86
CA GLN A 155 -51.36 -9.76 -3.82
C GLN A 155 -52.18 -9.76 -2.52
N LYS A 156 -51.65 -9.25 -1.41
CA LYS A 156 -52.38 -9.15 -0.12
C LYS A 156 -53.30 -7.92 0.01
N LYS A 157 -53.38 -7.06 -1.02
CA LYS A 157 -54.23 -5.85 -1.03
C LYS A 157 -55.42 -5.92 -2.01
N ARG A 158 -55.73 -7.10 -2.54
CA ARG A 158 -56.97 -7.34 -3.30
C ARG A 158 -58.12 -7.77 -2.40
#